data_AF-A0ABD5M3L1-F1
#
_entry.id   AF-A0ABD5M3L1-F1
#
_cell.length_a   1.000
_cell.length_b   1.000
_cell.length_c   1.000
_cell.angle_alpha   90.00
_cell.angle_beta   90.00
_cell.angle_gamma   90.00
#
_symmetry.space_group_name_H-M   'P 1'
#
loop_
_entity.id
_entity.type
_entity.pdbx_description
1 polymer ?
#
loop_
_entity_poly.entity_id
_entity_poly.type
_entity_poly.pdbx_seq_one_letter_code
_entity_poly.pdbx_strand_id
1 'polypeptide(L)'
;MQTHIVPVGFDYDRMIAPLIRDQFDVDRVILLEGTVGSEANVEYSRNIARKLEQDFRNLLGAETVRERLDDVYDYDAAFERAFDLINAELDRNGADAADGADDGPPDEREVWVNLCSMPRPVSFAFATAAHSIMVERQTDRDRIHTYYTAPEKYLETELAEELRATRDLLRDLDDGSDAEALADAGVDPERVADRLTSTTDLLAEFDERGTTIGAKRIGDRHVIELPVASFQNVKPFEELVLFTLGEHGEFESVSELAETLAAELNEEYTDSFRSKVIYNVDRLGPGGKGYIEREEHGKSYRTSLSRIGQLWVRAHADEDRDVR
;
A
#
# COMPACT_ATOMS: atom_id res chain seq x y z
N MET A 1 16.52 5.21 -10.83
CA MET A 1 15.74 4.15 -11.51
C MET A 1 14.63 3.67 -10.59
N GLN A 2 13.35 3.74 -10.98
CA GLN A 2 12.19 3.41 -10.15
C GLN A 2 11.61 2.03 -10.52
N THR A 3 11.63 1.10 -9.56
CA THR A 3 11.03 -0.24 -9.71
C THR A 3 9.75 -0.35 -8.89
N HIS A 4 8.64 -0.67 -9.56
CA HIS A 4 7.35 -0.87 -8.92
C HIS A 4 7.08 -2.35 -8.68
N ILE A 5 6.80 -2.74 -7.43
CA ILE A 5 6.35 -4.08 -7.08
C ILE A 5 4.83 -4.05 -6.92
N VAL A 6 4.12 -4.78 -7.78
CA VAL A 6 2.67 -4.70 -7.93
C VAL A 6 2.02 -6.08 -7.74
N PRO A 7 1.48 -6.37 -6.55
CA PRO A 7 0.58 -7.50 -6.32
C PRO A 7 -0.66 -7.40 -7.21
N VAL A 8 -0.79 -8.29 -8.19
CA VAL A 8 -1.90 -8.27 -9.14
C VAL A 8 -3.11 -9.00 -8.57
N GLY A 9 -4.18 -8.24 -8.33
CA GLY A 9 -5.52 -8.78 -8.08
C GLY A 9 -6.53 -8.30 -9.12
N PHE A 10 -7.74 -7.97 -8.69
CA PHE A 10 -8.85 -7.63 -9.59
C PHE A 10 -8.96 -6.12 -9.89
N ASP A 11 -8.18 -5.28 -9.20
CA ASP A 11 -8.28 -3.82 -9.22
C ASP A 11 -7.40 -3.16 -10.30
N TYR A 12 -7.67 -3.41 -11.58
CA TYR A 12 -6.86 -2.94 -12.71
C TYR A 12 -6.45 -1.44 -12.62
N ASP A 13 -7.42 -0.54 -12.47
CA ASP A 13 -7.15 0.91 -12.55
C ASP A 13 -6.23 1.39 -11.43
N ARG A 14 -6.34 0.82 -10.23
CA ARG A 14 -5.58 1.23 -9.04
C ARG A 14 -4.11 0.82 -9.10
N MET A 15 -3.74 -0.03 -10.05
CA MET A 15 -2.36 -0.47 -10.25
C MET A 15 -1.58 0.41 -11.22
N ILE A 16 -2.26 1.08 -12.18
CA ILE A 16 -1.57 1.81 -13.27
C ILE A 16 -2.07 3.25 -13.48
N ALA A 17 -3.36 3.52 -13.28
CA ALA A 17 -3.93 4.84 -13.61
C ALA A 17 -3.29 6.01 -12.83
N PRO A 18 -2.99 5.89 -11.52
CA PRO A 18 -2.31 6.95 -10.77
C PRO A 18 -0.92 7.25 -11.33
N LEU A 19 -0.17 6.21 -11.71
CA LEU A 19 1.19 6.35 -12.25
C LEU A 19 1.17 7.15 -13.56
N ILE A 20 0.17 6.92 -14.41
CA ILE A 20 -0.01 7.68 -15.65
C ILE A 20 -0.49 9.11 -15.36
N ARG A 21 -1.52 9.27 -14.52
CA ARG A 21 -2.15 10.57 -14.24
C ARG A 21 -1.17 11.56 -13.61
N ASP A 22 -0.38 11.06 -12.65
CA ASP A 22 0.55 11.87 -11.86
C ASP A 22 1.97 11.86 -12.47
N GLN A 23 2.14 11.26 -13.66
CA GLN A 23 3.39 11.24 -14.44
C GLN A 23 4.58 10.67 -13.64
N PHE A 24 4.37 9.53 -12.97
CA PHE A 24 5.45 8.80 -12.32
C PHE A 24 6.44 8.24 -13.35
N ASP A 25 7.72 8.32 -13.03
CA ASP A 25 8.77 7.62 -13.78
C ASP A 25 8.71 6.14 -13.42
N VAL A 26 8.50 5.25 -14.39
CA VAL A 26 8.42 3.80 -14.12
C VAL A 26 9.38 3.09 -15.05
N ASP A 27 10.60 2.83 -14.58
CA ASP A 27 11.62 2.13 -15.36
C ASP A 27 11.34 0.63 -15.43
N ARG A 28 10.85 0.06 -14.32
CA ARG A 28 10.61 -1.38 -14.18
C ARG A 28 9.37 -1.66 -13.34
N VAL A 29 8.66 -2.72 -13.67
CA VAL A 29 7.56 -3.24 -12.86
C VAL A 29 7.66 -4.76 -12.69
N ILE A 30 7.47 -5.21 -11.45
CA ILE A 30 7.35 -6.61 -11.06
C ILE A 30 5.88 -6.87 -10.73
N LEU A 31 5.20 -7.56 -11.64
CA LEU A 31 3.80 -7.97 -11.50
C LEU A 31 3.75 -9.32 -10.80
N LEU A 32 3.25 -9.35 -9.56
CA LEU A 32 3.12 -10.59 -8.80
C LEU A 32 1.75 -11.22 -9.09
N GLU A 33 1.76 -12.43 -9.64
CA GLU A 33 0.57 -13.24 -9.94
C GLU A 33 0.33 -14.23 -8.79
N GLY A 34 -0.80 -14.12 -8.11
CA GLY A 34 -1.18 -15.02 -7.04
C GLY A 34 -2.30 -15.97 -7.46
N THR A 35 -2.31 -17.18 -6.92
CA THR A 35 -3.47 -18.07 -7.08
C THR A 35 -4.53 -17.73 -6.03
N VAL A 36 -5.58 -17.02 -6.44
CA VAL A 36 -6.72 -16.68 -5.58
C VAL A 36 -7.92 -17.56 -5.98
N GLY A 37 -8.39 -18.43 -5.09
CA GLY A 37 -9.69 -19.10 -5.25
C GLY A 37 -9.78 -20.13 -6.38
N SER A 38 -10.86 -20.08 -7.16
CA SER A 38 -11.19 -21.06 -8.21
C SER A 38 -10.34 -20.92 -9.47
N GLU A 39 -10.34 -21.92 -10.36
CA GLU A 39 -9.64 -21.85 -11.65
C GLU A 39 -10.07 -20.62 -12.49
N ALA A 40 -11.35 -20.25 -12.45
CA ALA A 40 -11.87 -19.07 -13.14
C ALA A 40 -11.26 -17.77 -12.59
N ASN A 41 -11.09 -17.67 -11.26
CA ASN A 41 -10.44 -16.52 -10.64
C ASN A 41 -8.96 -16.44 -11.06
N VAL A 42 -8.27 -17.58 -11.12
CA VAL A 42 -6.87 -17.65 -11.58
C VAL A 42 -6.74 -17.21 -13.04
N GLU A 43 -7.65 -17.65 -13.92
CA GLU A 43 -7.66 -17.22 -15.32
C GLU A 43 -7.92 -15.71 -15.45
N TYR A 44 -8.88 -15.19 -14.69
CA TYR A 44 -9.20 -13.77 -14.69
C TYR A 44 -8.02 -12.91 -14.19
N SER A 45 -7.36 -13.30 -13.09
CA SER A 45 -6.14 -12.63 -12.61
C SER A 45 -5.01 -12.67 -13.66
N ARG A 46 -4.82 -13.79 -14.37
CA ARG A 46 -3.82 -13.89 -15.46
C ARG A 46 -4.16 -12.98 -16.65
N ASN A 47 -5.44 -12.81 -16.96
CA ASN A 47 -5.87 -11.88 -18.01
C ASN A 47 -5.54 -10.43 -17.62
N ILE A 48 -5.79 -10.05 -16.37
CA ILE A 48 -5.44 -8.72 -15.84
C ILE A 48 -3.92 -8.51 -15.86
N ALA A 49 -3.13 -9.48 -15.39
CA ALA A 49 -1.67 -9.39 -15.40
C ALA A 49 -1.11 -9.19 -16.81
N ARG A 50 -1.62 -9.94 -17.81
CA ARG A 50 -1.24 -9.76 -19.22
C ARG A 50 -1.60 -8.37 -19.76
N LYS A 51 -2.78 -7.86 -19.40
CA LYS A 51 -3.20 -6.51 -19.79
C LYS A 51 -2.30 -5.45 -19.16
N LEU A 52 -2.04 -5.53 -17.85
CA LEU A 52 -1.12 -4.64 -17.14
C LEU A 52 0.28 -4.67 -17.75
N GLU A 53 0.82 -5.85 -18.03
CA GLU A 53 2.13 -6.00 -18.66
C GLU A 53 2.21 -5.25 -20.00
N GLN A 54 1.16 -5.35 -20.82
CA GLN A 54 1.09 -4.62 -22.08
C GLN A 54 0.99 -3.11 -21.86
N ASP A 55 0.16 -2.67 -20.90
CA ASP A 55 -0.10 -1.25 -20.68
C ASP A 55 1.08 -0.54 -19.97
N PHE A 56 1.79 -1.20 -19.05
CA PHE A 56 3.05 -0.70 -18.49
C PHE A 56 4.12 -0.51 -19.58
N ARG A 57 4.27 -1.47 -20.50
CA ARG A 57 5.21 -1.34 -21.62
C ARG A 57 4.81 -0.22 -22.58
N ASN A 58 3.54 -0.14 -22.95
CA ASN A 58 3.08 0.77 -24.00
C ASN A 58 2.92 2.22 -23.52
N LEU A 59 2.45 2.42 -22.28
CA LEU A 59 2.09 3.74 -21.77
C LEU A 59 3.19 4.37 -20.93
N LEU A 60 3.98 3.55 -20.23
CA LEU A 60 5.03 4.01 -19.32
C LEU A 60 6.45 3.64 -19.78
N GLY A 61 6.59 2.82 -20.82
CA GLY A 61 7.91 2.38 -21.32
C GLY A 61 8.65 1.44 -20.38
N ALA A 62 7.98 0.92 -19.35
CA ALA A 62 8.60 0.14 -18.28
C ALA A 62 9.04 -1.26 -18.73
N GLU A 63 10.19 -1.73 -18.23
CA GLU A 63 10.53 -3.15 -18.27
C GLU A 63 9.58 -3.94 -17.36
N THR A 64 8.92 -4.97 -17.90
CA THR A 64 7.93 -5.74 -17.13
C THR A 64 8.41 -7.15 -16.85
N VAL A 65 8.34 -7.57 -15.59
CA VAL A 65 8.57 -8.96 -15.16
C VAL A 65 7.32 -9.49 -14.44
N ARG A 66 6.96 -10.74 -14.73
CA ARG A 66 5.88 -11.45 -14.03
C ARG A 66 6.48 -12.54 -13.16
N GLU A 67 6.05 -12.58 -11.91
CA GLU A 67 6.47 -13.61 -10.96
C GLU A 67 5.25 -14.17 -10.23
N ARG A 68 5.40 -15.36 -9.64
CA ARG A 68 4.30 -16.03 -8.95
C ARG A 68 4.43 -15.89 -7.44
N LEU A 69 3.29 -15.71 -6.78
CA LEU A 69 3.11 -15.92 -5.35
C LEU A 69 2.25 -17.18 -5.14
N ASP A 70 2.82 -18.20 -4.50
CA ASP A 70 2.22 -19.54 -4.46
C ASP A 70 0.96 -19.63 -3.58
N ASP A 71 0.96 -19.01 -2.40
CA ASP A 71 -0.23 -18.86 -1.56
C ASP A 71 -0.39 -17.42 -1.09
N VAL A 72 -1.42 -16.76 -1.58
CA VAL A 72 -1.80 -15.38 -1.23
C VAL A 72 -2.34 -15.23 0.20
N TYR A 73 -2.59 -16.35 0.90
CA TYR A 73 -3.05 -16.38 2.28
C TYR A 73 -1.93 -16.73 3.27
N ASP A 74 -0.77 -17.13 2.78
CA ASP A 74 0.42 -17.38 3.60
C ASP A 74 1.15 -16.05 3.84
N TYR A 75 0.93 -15.47 5.02
CA TYR A 75 1.55 -14.20 5.40
C TYR A 75 3.08 -14.31 5.49
N ASP A 76 3.59 -15.41 6.06
CA ASP A 76 5.03 -15.57 6.32
C ASP A 76 5.78 -15.72 4.98
N ALA A 77 5.26 -16.55 4.07
CA ALA A 77 5.83 -16.70 2.73
C ALA A 77 5.73 -15.40 1.90
N ALA A 78 4.62 -14.66 2.02
CA ALA A 78 4.47 -13.37 1.36
C ALA A 78 5.46 -12.33 1.93
N PHE A 79 5.74 -12.36 3.24
CA PHE A 79 6.70 -11.48 3.90
C PHE A 79 8.12 -11.79 3.43
N GLU A 80 8.54 -13.06 3.49
CA GLU A 80 9.85 -13.50 2.99
C GLU A 80 10.04 -13.09 1.53
N ARG A 81 9.02 -13.31 0.69
CA ARG A 81 9.09 -12.94 -0.72
C ARG A 81 9.23 -11.43 -0.93
N ALA A 82 8.44 -10.62 -0.21
CA ALA A 82 8.54 -9.17 -0.29
C ALA A 82 9.91 -8.67 0.18
N PHE A 83 10.41 -9.23 1.29
CA PHE A 83 11.69 -8.87 1.86
C PHE A 83 12.85 -9.15 0.89
N ASP A 84 12.86 -10.34 0.29
CA ASP A 84 13.85 -10.72 -0.71
C ASP A 84 13.77 -9.85 -1.96
N LEU A 85 12.56 -9.59 -2.47
CA LEU A 85 12.36 -8.79 -3.69
C LEU A 85 12.81 -7.35 -3.53
N ILE A 86 12.42 -6.70 -2.43
CA ILE A 86 12.78 -5.31 -2.18
C ILE A 86 14.30 -5.20 -2.03
N ASN A 87 14.94 -6.07 -1.24
CA ASN A 87 16.40 -6.06 -1.12
C ASN A 87 17.10 -6.33 -2.45
N ALA A 88 16.64 -7.33 -3.21
CA ALA A 88 17.24 -7.67 -4.50
C ALA A 88 17.18 -6.51 -5.49
N GLU A 89 16.10 -5.73 -5.53
CA GLU A 89 16.00 -4.56 -6.42
C GLU A 89 16.77 -3.34 -5.88
N LEU A 90 16.85 -3.15 -4.56
CA LEU A 90 17.71 -2.12 -3.94
C LEU A 90 19.20 -2.38 -4.19
N ASP A 91 19.63 -3.63 -4.11
CA ASP A 91 21.02 -4.09 -4.29
C ASP A 91 21.42 -4.21 -5.76
N ARG A 92 20.48 -4.03 -6.68
CA ARG A 92 20.65 -4.28 -8.09
C ARG A 92 21.50 -3.21 -8.79
N ASN A 93 22.74 -2.96 -8.38
CA ASN A 93 23.60 -1.94 -9.00
C ASN A 93 24.69 -2.53 -9.91
N GLY A 94 24.83 -1.98 -11.13
CA GLY A 94 26.11 -1.85 -11.84
C GLY A 94 26.61 -3.01 -12.72
N ALA A 95 25.94 -4.15 -12.84
CA ALA A 95 26.46 -5.26 -13.67
C ALA A 95 26.46 -4.96 -15.19
N ASP A 96 25.52 -4.13 -15.67
CA ASP A 96 25.49 -3.66 -17.07
C ASP A 96 26.20 -2.31 -17.28
N ALA A 97 26.67 -1.67 -16.21
CA ALA A 97 27.50 -0.45 -16.27
C ALA A 97 29.01 -0.77 -16.28
N ALA A 98 29.37 -2.02 -16.60
CA ALA A 98 30.75 -2.48 -16.70
C ALA A 98 31.42 -2.19 -18.06
N ASP A 99 30.77 -1.43 -18.96
CA ASP A 99 31.40 -0.96 -20.20
C ASP A 99 31.08 0.53 -20.45
N GLY A 100 31.78 1.39 -19.71
CA GLY A 100 32.18 2.71 -20.19
C GLY A 100 31.25 3.88 -19.86
N ALA A 101 31.81 4.76 -19.02
CA ALA A 101 31.47 6.18 -18.89
C ALA A 101 30.11 6.55 -18.29
N ASP A 102 30.08 6.71 -16.97
CA ASP A 102 29.68 8.00 -16.38
C ASP A 102 30.33 8.16 -14.99
N ASP A 103 30.94 9.30 -14.74
CA ASP A 103 31.55 9.70 -13.44
C ASP A 103 30.50 10.46 -12.59
N GLY A 104 29.22 10.12 -12.79
CA GLY A 104 28.07 10.65 -12.05
C GLY A 104 27.84 9.88 -10.75
N PRO A 105 27.13 10.48 -9.76
CA PRO A 105 26.64 9.72 -8.62
C PRO A 105 25.80 8.53 -9.14
N PRO A 106 25.89 7.35 -8.50
CA PRO A 106 25.09 6.21 -8.93
C PRO A 106 23.61 6.61 -8.90
N ASP A 107 22.88 6.40 -10.01
CA ASP A 107 21.43 6.62 -10.03
C ASP A 107 20.80 5.83 -8.89
N GLU A 108 20.31 6.54 -7.87
CA GLU A 108 19.72 5.91 -6.71
C GLU A 108 18.49 5.12 -7.17
N ARG A 109 18.46 3.83 -6.82
CA ARG A 109 17.36 2.94 -7.20
C ARG A 109 16.28 3.00 -6.16
N GLU A 110 15.08 3.35 -6.57
CA GLU A 110 13.92 3.40 -5.68
C GLU A 110 13.02 2.19 -5.91
N VAL A 111 12.44 1.69 -4.83
CA VAL A 111 11.48 0.59 -4.84
C VAL A 111 10.14 1.09 -4.33
N TRP A 112 9.13 1.00 -5.19
CA TRP A 112 7.77 1.45 -4.95
C TRP A 112 6.82 0.26 -4.83
N VAL A 113 6.29 0.01 -3.64
CA VAL A 113 5.44 -1.14 -3.33
C VAL A 113 3.97 -0.73 -3.34
N ASN A 114 3.22 -1.29 -4.30
CA ASN A 114 1.78 -1.07 -4.41
C ASN A 114 1.02 -1.98 -3.44
N LEU A 115 0.11 -1.42 -2.63
CA LEU A 115 -0.70 -2.15 -1.65
C LEU A 115 -2.19 -2.20 -2.02
N CYS A 116 -2.54 -1.91 -3.27
CA CYS A 116 -3.93 -1.71 -3.70
C CYS A 116 -4.71 -3.00 -3.87
N SER A 117 -4.05 -4.08 -4.28
CA SER A 117 -4.72 -5.32 -4.67
C SER A 117 -4.13 -6.55 -3.97
N MET A 118 -4.62 -7.73 -4.34
CA MET A 118 -4.49 -9.01 -3.63
C MET A 118 -5.15 -9.04 -2.24
N PRO A 119 -5.33 -10.25 -1.65
CA PRO A 119 -5.85 -10.39 -0.29
C PRO A 119 -4.99 -9.66 0.76
N ARG A 120 -5.65 -9.20 1.83
CA ARG A 120 -5.04 -8.44 2.93
C ARG A 120 -3.73 -9.02 3.49
N PRO A 121 -3.56 -10.36 3.65
CA PRO A 121 -2.29 -10.92 4.12
C PRO A 121 -1.09 -10.48 3.28
N VAL A 122 -1.23 -10.42 1.95
CA VAL A 122 -0.16 -9.96 1.05
C VAL A 122 0.12 -8.47 1.27
N SER A 123 -0.91 -7.63 1.30
CA SER A 123 -0.73 -6.18 1.50
C SER A 123 -0.03 -5.87 2.83
N PHE A 124 -0.42 -6.55 3.91
CA PHE A 124 0.23 -6.38 5.21
C PHE A 124 1.66 -6.93 5.21
N ALA A 125 1.90 -8.10 4.60
CA ALA A 125 3.24 -8.69 4.53
C ALA A 125 4.22 -7.77 3.80
N PHE A 126 3.80 -7.21 2.67
CA PHE A 126 4.60 -6.30 1.85
C PHE A 126 4.86 -4.97 2.56
N ALA A 127 3.85 -4.41 3.23
CA ALA A 127 4.03 -3.21 4.06
C ALA A 127 5.00 -3.45 5.23
N THR A 128 4.85 -4.57 5.93
CA THR A 128 5.75 -4.94 7.04
C THR A 128 7.17 -5.18 6.52
N ALA A 129 7.36 -5.88 5.40
CA ALA A 129 8.68 -6.12 4.82
C ALA A 129 9.38 -4.82 4.44
N ALA A 130 8.69 -3.92 3.72
CA ALA A 130 9.22 -2.60 3.38
C ALA A 130 9.65 -1.83 4.64
N HIS A 131 8.79 -1.81 5.67
CA HIS A 131 9.11 -1.15 6.93
C HIS A 131 10.29 -1.79 7.68
N SER A 132 10.36 -3.12 7.74
CA SER A 132 11.48 -3.84 8.35
C SER A 132 12.80 -3.48 7.66
N ILE A 133 12.82 -3.45 6.33
CA ILE A 133 14.01 -3.07 5.55
C ILE A 133 14.39 -1.61 5.83
N MET A 134 13.43 -0.68 5.89
CA MET A 134 13.71 0.72 6.26
C MET A 134 14.36 0.85 7.64
N VAL A 135 14.01 -0.02 8.59
CA VAL A 135 14.61 -0.04 9.94
C VAL A 135 16.03 -0.65 9.91
N GLU A 136 16.23 -1.71 9.14
CA GLU A 136 17.51 -2.44 9.06
C GLU A 136 18.54 -1.72 8.17
N ARG A 137 18.09 -1.06 7.09
CA ARG A 137 18.91 -0.41 6.06
C ARG A 137 18.63 1.10 6.03
N GLN A 138 19.05 1.79 7.08
CA GLN A 138 18.77 3.22 7.28
C GLN A 138 19.19 4.11 6.10
N THR A 139 20.26 3.77 5.38
CA THR A 139 20.75 4.52 4.21
C THR A 139 19.87 4.36 2.97
N ASP A 140 19.05 3.29 2.92
CA ASP A 140 18.13 3.02 1.80
C ASP A 140 16.69 3.46 2.14
N ARG A 141 16.46 4.03 3.33
CA ARG A 141 15.13 4.36 3.84
C ARG A 141 14.33 5.24 2.88
N ASP A 142 14.96 6.28 2.35
CA ASP A 142 14.30 7.26 1.49
C ASP A 142 14.09 6.74 0.06
N ARG A 143 14.58 5.53 -0.23
CA ARG A 143 14.45 4.83 -1.52
C ARG A 143 13.35 3.77 -1.51
N ILE A 144 12.66 3.56 -0.38
CA ILE A 144 11.61 2.55 -0.23
C ILE A 144 10.29 3.26 0.03
N HIS A 145 9.33 3.07 -0.87
CA HIS A 145 8.03 3.70 -0.79
C HIS A 145 6.94 2.65 -0.81
N THR A 146 5.95 2.79 0.08
CA THR A 146 4.71 2.01 0.02
C THR A 146 3.56 2.93 -0.30
N TYR A 147 2.71 2.57 -1.26
CA TYR A 147 1.61 3.43 -1.66
C TYR A 147 0.30 2.66 -1.84
N TYR A 148 -0.79 3.40 -1.65
CA TYR A 148 -2.15 2.93 -1.81
C TYR A 148 -2.97 3.98 -2.56
N THR A 149 -3.76 3.52 -3.51
CA THR A 149 -4.71 4.34 -4.27
C THR A 149 -6.12 3.95 -3.85
N ALA A 150 -6.92 4.90 -3.40
CA ALA A 150 -8.31 4.65 -3.06
C ALA A 150 -9.15 4.43 -4.34
N PRO A 151 -10.12 3.49 -4.34
CA PRO A 151 -11.09 3.41 -5.42
C PRO A 151 -12.02 4.63 -5.39
N GLU A 152 -12.43 5.11 -6.57
CA GLU A 152 -13.50 6.11 -6.69
C GLU A 152 -14.87 5.51 -6.37
N LYS A 153 -15.05 4.20 -6.65
CA LYS A 153 -16.32 3.48 -6.50
C LYS A 153 -16.09 1.97 -6.33
N TYR A 154 -16.98 1.33 -5.58
CA TYR A 154 -17.10 -0.11 -5.41
C TYR A 154 -18.28 -0.61 -6.27
N LEU A 155 -18.06 -1.61 -7.12
CA LEU A 155 -19.05 -2.08 -8.11
C LEU A 155 -20.03 -3.12 -7.55
N GLU A 156 -19.77 -3.66 -6.36
CA GLU A 156 -20.51 -4.80 -5.80
C GLU A 156 -22.00 -4.51 -5.61
N THR A 157 -22.35 -3.28 -5.22
CA THR A 157 -23.74 -2.86 -5.08
C THR A 157 -24.45 -2.74 -6.41
N GLU A 158 -23.78 -2.18 -7.44
CA GLU A 158 -24.34 -2.07 -8.80
C GLU A 158 -24.52 -3.44 -9.43
N LEU A 159 -23.55 -4.34 -9.27
CA LEU A 159 -23.66 -5.71 -9.73
C LEU A 159 -24.85 -6.41 -9.07
N ALA A 160 -25.09 -6.20 -7.77
CA ALA A 160 -26.26 -6.74 -7.08
C ALA A 160 -27.57 -6.10 -7.56
N GLU A 161 -27.60 -4.79 -7.82
CA GLU A 161 -28.78 -4.09 -8.37
C GLU A 161 -29.15 -4.58 -9.77
N GLU A 162 -28.19 -4.68 -10.68
CA GLU A 162 -28.40 -5.23 -12.03
C GLU A 162 -28.81 -6.71 -11.99
N LEU A 163 -28.28 -7.48 -11.03
CA LEU A 163 -28.68 -8.87 -10.84
C LEU A 163 -30.12 -8.99 -10.30
N ARG A 164 -30.55 -8.07 -9.42
CA ARG A 164 -31.96 -7.98 -8.97
C ARG A 164 -32.89 -7.60 -10.11
N ALA A 165 -32.53 -6.61 -10.92
CA ALA A 165 -33.29 -6.23 -12.11
C ALA A 165 -33.41 -7.41 -13.09
N THR A 166 -32.32 -8.16 -13.27
CA THR A 166 -32.30 -9.38 -14.10
C THR A 166 -33.22 -10.46 -13.51
N ARG A 167 -33.21 -10.70 -12.20
CA ARG A 167 -34.11 -11.64 -11.53
C ARG A 167 -35.58 -11.25 -11.76
N ASP A 168 -35.91 -9.99 -11.58
CA ASP A 168 -37.29 -9.50 -11.72
C ASP A 168 -37.77 -9.64 -13.18
N LEU A 169 -36.91 -9.34 -14.16
CA LEU A 169 -37.18 -9.62 -15.58
C LEU A 169 -37.41 -11.11 -15.86
N LEU A 170 -36.56 -11.99 -15.33
CA LEU A 170 -36.71 -13.44 -15.51
C LEU A 170 -37.99 -13.97 -14.87
N ARG A 171 -38.39 -13.40 -13.72
CA ARG A 171 -39.65 -13.71 -13.05
C ARG A 171 -40.86 -13.27 -13.86
N ASP A 172 -40.85 -12.06 -14.39
CA ASP A 172 -41.94 -11.55 -15.24
C ASP A 172 -42.10 -12.42 -16.50
N LEU A 173 -41.00 -12.93 -17.06
CA LEU A 173 -41.03 -13.85 -18.20
C LEU A 173 -41.64 -15.21 -17.82
N ASP A 174 -41.29 -15.76 -16.65
CA ASP A 174 -41.78 -17.05 -16.15
C ASP A 174 -43.26 -16.99 -15.72
N ASP A 175 -43.67 -15.92 -15.03
CA ASP A 175 -45.04 -15.71 -14.55
C ASP A 175 -46.00 -15.26 -15.66
N GLY A 176 -45.49 -14.50 -16.65
CA GLY A 176 -46.29 -13.80 -17.66
C GLY A 176 -46.43 -14.50 -19.01
N SER A 177 -45.67 -15.58 -19.25
CA SER A 177 -45.67 -16.29 -20.54
C SER A 177 -46.06 -17.75 -20.38
N ASP A 178 -47.01 -18.22 -21.20
CA ASP A 178 -47.25 -19.66 -21.31
C ASP A 178 -46.01 -20.34 -21.92
N ALA A 179 -45.65 -21.52 -21.41
CA ALA A 179 -44.45 -22.24 -21.85
C ALA A 179 -44.41 -22.50 -23.37
N GLU A 180 -45.57 -22.68 -24.00
CA GLU A 180 -45.69 -22.81 -25.47
C GLU A 180 -45.32 -21.51 -26.19
N ALA A 181 -45.69 -20.33 -25.65
CA ALA A 181 -45.37 -19.04 -26.25
C ALA A 181 -43.87 -18.72 -26.17
N LEU A 182 -43.20 -19.09 -25.07
CA LEU A 182 -41.75 -18.98 -24.94
C LEU A 182 -41.05 -19.91 -25.94
N ALA A 183 -41.49 -21.16 -26.03
CA ALA A 183 -40.94 -22.14 -26.97
C ALA A 183 -41.11 -21.70 -28.43
N ASP A 184 -42.28 -21.15 -28.79
CA ASP A 184 -42.56 -20.57 -30.11
C ASP A 184 -41.66 -19.36 -30.43
N ALA A 185 -41.26 -18.59 -29.41
CA ALA A 185 -40.27 -17.53 -29.54
C ALA A 185 -38.80 -18.03 -29.55
N GLY A 186 -38.60 -19.35 -29.50
CA GLY A 186 -37.27 -19.98 -29.46
C GLY A 186 -36.56 -19.85 -28.11
N VAL A 187 -37.29 -19.52 -27.05
CA VAL A 187 -36.78 -19.43 -25.68
C VAL A 187 -37.15 -20.71 -24.95
N ASP A 188 -36.15 -21.36 -24.37
CA ASP A 188 -36.36 -22.56 -23.56
C ASP A 188 -36.87 -22.17 -22.15
N PRO A 189 -38.11 -22.55 -21.77
CA PRO A 189 -38.69 -22.21 -20.47
C PRO A 189 -37.89 -22.81 -19.30
N GLU A 190 -37.34 -24.01 -19.46
CA GLU A 190 -36.56 -24.67 -18.40
C GLU A 190 -35.29 -23.88 -18.11
N ARG A 191 -34.64 -23.36 -19.16
CA ARG A 191 -33.45 -22.51 -19.03
C ARG A 191 -33.74 -21.18 -18.32
N VAL A 192 -34.94 -20.60 -18.53
CA VAL A 192 -35.37 -19.37 -17.84
C VAL A 192 -35.56 -19.65 -16.35
N ALA A 193 -36.29 -20.71 -16.01
CA ALA A 193 -36.52 -21.13 -14.63
C ALA A 193 -35.20 -21.43 -13.91
N ASP A 194 -34.29 -22.20 -14.52
CA ASP A 194 -32.97 -22.51 -13.96
C ASP A 194 -32.15 -21.24 -13.68
N ARG A 195 -32.18 -20.27 -14.60
CA ARG A 195 -31.46 -19.01 -14.43
C ARG A 195 -32.09 -18.14 -13.34
N LEU A 196 -33.42 -18.13 -13.24
CA LEU A 196 -34.16 -17.43 -12.19
C LEU A 196 -33.81 -18.01 -10.80
N THR A 197 -33.79 -19.34 -10.66
CA THR A 197 -33.37 -20.01 -9.42
C THR A 197 -31.93 -19.66 -9.07
N SER A 198 -30.99 -19.87 -9.99
CA SER A 198 -29.57 -19.56 -9.75
C SER A 198 -29.33 -18.09 -9.36
N THR A 199 -30.04 -17.17 -10.00
CA THR A 199 -29.94 -15.73 -9.70
C THR A 199 -30.52 -15.41 -8.32
N THR A 200 -31.65 -16.02 -7.98
CA THR A 200 -32.31 -15.85 -6.67
C THR A 200 -31.46 -16.38 -5.54
N ASP A 201 -30.87 -17.57 -5.72
CA ASP A 201 -29.99 -18.19 -4.72
C ASP A 201 -28.72 -17.37 -4.50
N LEU A 202 -28.10 -16.87 -5.57
CA LEU A 202 -26.90 -16.02 -5.46
C LEU A 202 -27.21 -14.69 -4.75
N LEU A 203 -28.36 -14.06 -5.05
CA LEU A 203 -28.80 -12.85 -4.36
C LEU A 203 -29.11 -13.12 -2.89
N ALA A 204 -29.74 -14.25 -2.57
CA ALA A 204 -30.00 -14.63 -1.18
C ALA A 204 -28.69 -14.84 -0.41
N GLU A 205 -27.69 -15.47 -1.02
CA GLU A 205 -26.36 -15.61 -0.41
C GLU A 205 -25.66 -14.26 -0.24
N PHE A 206 -25.72 -13.38 -1.24
CA PHE A 206 -25.17 -12.03 -1.15
C PHE A 206 -25.85 -11.20 -0.05
N ASP A 207 -27.18 -11.26 0.05
CA ASP A 207 -27.96 -10.52 1.04
C ASP A 207 -27.73 -11.06 2.48
N GLU A 208 -27.50 -12.37 2.63
CA GLU A 208 -27.23 -13.00 3.93
C GLU A 208 -25.76 -12.82 4.38
N ARG A 209 -24.80 -12.93 3.45
CA ARG A 209 -23.37 -13.12 3.77
C ARG A 209 -22.45 -12.03 3.22
N GLY A 210 -22.94 -11.19 2.32
CA GLY A 210 -22.15 -10.19 1.60
C GLY A 210 -21.33 -10.79 0.46
N THR A 211 -20.15 -10.22 0.21
CA THR A 211 -19.29 -10.57 -0.93
C THR A 211 -18.32 -11.72 -0.65
N THR A 212 -18.31 -12.26 0.56
CA THR A 212 -17.37 -13.30 1.01
C THR A 212 -18.08 -14.38 1.82
N ILE A 213 -17.65 -15.63 1.71
CA ILE A 213 -18.29 -16.77 2.39
C ILE A 213 -17.29 -17.49 3.30
N GLY A 214 -17.70 -17.71 4.55
CA GLY A 214 -17.00 -18.54 5.52
C GLY A 214 -15.70 -17.95 6.06
N ALA A 215 -15.04 -18.73 6.91
CA ALA A 215 -13.70 -18.45 7.42
C ALA A 215 -12.78 -19.59 6.98
N LYS A 216 -11.85 -19.31 6.08
CA LYS A 216 -10.85 -20.30 5.64
C LYS A 216 -9.89 -20.58 6.80
N ARG A 217 -9.64 -21.86 7.09
CA ARG A 217 -8.57 -22.25 8.02
C ARG A 217 -7.21 -22.08 7.34
N ILE A 218 -6.27 -21.43 8.04
CA ILE A 218 -4.90 -21.16 7.59
C ILE A 218 -3.98 -21.79 8.62
N GLY A 219 -3.20 -22.79 8.20
CA GLY A 219 -2.52 -23.71 9.12
C GLY A 219 -3.52 -24.36 10.10
N ASP A 220 -3.29 -24.17 11.40
CA ASP A 220 -4.10 -24.74 12.47
C ASP A 220 -5.21 -23.81 13.00
N ARG A 221 -5.30 -22.56 12.50
CA ARG A 221 -6.21 -21.52 13.03
C ARG A 221 -7.04 -20.87 11.92
N HIS A 222 -8.06 -20.10 12.32
CA HIS A 222 -8.86 -19.27 11.41
C HIS A 222 -8.47 -17.79 11.46
N VAL A 223 -7.50 -17.46 12.32
CA VAL A 223 -7.00 -16.10 12.55
C VAL A 223 -5.50 -16.12 12.33
N ILE A 224 -5.02 -15.19 11.50
CA ILE A 224 -3.61 -14.87 11.35
C ILE A 224 -3.32 -13.69 12.29
N GLU A 225 -2.31 -13.83 13.13
CA GLU A 225 -1.76 -12.72 13.90
C GLU A 225 -0.70 -12.02 13.05
N LEU A 226 -0.92 -10.75 12.76
CA LEU A 226 0.03 -9.94 11.99
C LEU A 226 0.99 -9.27 12.98
N PRO A 227 2.31 -9.35 12.75
CA PRO A 227 3.29 -8.73 13.63
C PRO A 227 3.10 -7.21 13.65
N VAL A 228 3.14 -6.63 14.85
CA VAL A 228 3.13 -5.18 15.05
C VAL A 228 4.57 -4.71 15.26
N ALA A 229 5.00 -3.71 14.51
CA ALA A 229 6.34 -3.15 14.67
C ALA A 229 6.52 -2.60 16.09
N SER A 230 7.64 -2.97 16.75
CA SER A 230 8.01 -2.41 18.04
C SER A 230 8.68 -1.05 17.81
N PHE A 231 7.97 0.03 18.10
CA PHE A 231 8.55 1.37 18.08
C PHE A 231 9.30 1.65 19.38
N GLN A 232 10.47 2.28 19.27
CA GLN A 232 11.19 2.74 20.45
C GLN A 232 10.45 3.89 21.15
N ASN A 233 10.20 3.76 22.46
CA ASN A 233 9.54 4.79 23.26
C ASN A 233 10.21 6.16 23.09
N VAL A 234 9.39 7.17 22.76
CA VAL A 234 9.76 8.60 22.76
C VAL A 234 10.05 9.04 24.20
N LYS A 235 11.23 9.63 24.41
CA LYS A 235 11.65 10.16 25.72
C LYS A 235 11.05 11.55 25.93
N PRO A 236 10.88 12.02 27.18
CA PRO A 236 10.23 13.31 27.45
C PRO A 236 10.84 14.52 26.72
N PHE A 237 12.16 14.56 26.54
CA PHE A 237 12.79 15.67 25.80
C PHE A 237 12.64 15.53 24.28
N GLU A 238 12.52 14.31 23.77
CA GLU A 238 12.23 14.08 22.35
C GLU A 238 10.80 14.48 22.01
N GLU A 239 9.87 14.20 22.91
CA GLU A 239 8.48 14.64 22.83
C GLU A 239 8.37 16.15 22.71
N LEU A 240 9.10 16.90 23.55
CA LEU A 240 9.19 18.37 23.43
C LEU A 240 9.67 18.80 22.04
N VAL A 241 10.74 18.18 21.51
CA VAL A 241 11.25 18.47 20.16
C VAL A 241 10.17 18.23 19.09
N LEU A 242 9.44 17.12 19.19
CA LEU A 242 8.39 16.77 18.22
C LEU A 242 7.21 17.74 18.30
N PHE A 243 6.76 18.12 19.50
CA PHE A 243 5.68 19.09 19.67
C PHE A 243 6.07 20.48 19.17
N THR A 244 7.26 20.97 19.48
CA THR A 244 7.74 22.27 18.96
C THR A 244 7.81 22.25 17.42
N LEU A 245 8.31 21.18 16.80
CA LEU A 245 8.25 21.03 15.34
C LEU A 245 6.82 20.93 14.81
N GLY A 246 5.90 20.32 15.56
CA GLY A 246 4.48 20.25 15.20
C GLY A 246 3.77 21.60 15.25
N GLU A 247 4.16 22.46 16.19
CA GLU A 247 3.58 23.80 16.36
C GLU A 247 4.13 24.81 15.36
N HIS A 248 5.45 24.85 15.20
CA HIS A 248 6.14 25.85 14.37
C HIS A 248 6.40 25.39 12.94
N GLY A 249 6.22 24.09 12.66
CA GLY A 249 6.46 23.48 11.36
C GLY A 249 7.94 23.19 11.15
N GLU A 250 8.62 24.08 10.44
CA GLU A 250 9.95 23.83 9.90
C GLU A 250 10.95 24.90 10.32
N PHE A 251 12.17 24.47 10.62
CA PHE A 251 13.28 25.34 11.03
C PHE A 251 14.41 25.28 10.00
N GLU A 252 15.08 26.40 9.77
CA GLU A 252 16.22 26.50 8.83
C GLU A 252 17.47 25.81 9.37
N SER A 253 17.53 25.58 10.69
CA SER A 253 18.57 24.78 11.31
C SER A 253 18.17 24.21 12.67
N VAL A 254 18.89 23.17 13.09
CA VAL A 254 18.79 22.63 14.46
C VAL A 254 19.15 23.65 15.54
N SER A 255 19.93 24.68 15.19
CA SER A 255 20.31 25.74 16.15
C SER A 255 19.15 26.69 16.40
N GLU A 256 18.41 27.03 15.35
CA GLU A 256 17.18 27.83 15.45
C GLU A 256 16.11 27.09 16.28
N LEU A 257 15.91 25.79 16.01
CA LEU A 257 15.05 24.94 16.82
C LEU A 257 15.48 24.93 18.30
N ALA A 258 16.79 24.88 18.58
CA ALA A 258 17.30 24.90 19.95
C ALA A 258 17.07 26.25 20.65
N GLU A 259 17.16 27.37 19.92
CA GLU A 259 16.85 28.71 20.47
C GLU A 259 15.36 28.82 20.83
N THR A 260 14.47 28.34 19.96
CA THR A 260 13.03 28.32 20.23
C THR A 260 12.70 27.43 21.43
N LEU A 261 13.25 26.21 21.49
CA LEU A 261 13.05 25.30 22.63
C LEU A 261 13.55 25.89 23.95
N ALA A 262 14.69 26.59 23.95
CA ALA A 262 15.20 27.24 25.15
C ALA A 262 14.24 28.34 25.64
N ALA A 263 13.71 29.15 24.70
CA ALA A 263 12.75 30.21 25.01
C ALA A 263 11.42 29.64 25.58
N GLU A 264 10.88 28.57 25.01
CA GLU A 264 9.64 27.93 25.45
C GLU A 264 9.77 27.29 26.83
N LEU A 265 10.91 26.67 27.11
CA LEU A 265 11.19 26.03 28.39
C LEU A 265 11.64 27.03 29.47
N ASN A 266 11.81 28.31 29.11
CA ASN A 266 12.41 29.35 29.96
C ASN A 266 13.78 28.89 30.53
N GLU A 267 14.57 28.22 29.69
CA GLU A 267 15.90 27.71 29.95
C GLU A 267 16.96 28.58 29.26
N GLU A 268 18.18 28.61 29.80
CA GLU A 268 19.27 29.39 29.19
C GLU A 268 19.81 28.69 27.94
N TYR A 269 19.88 29.42 26.81
CA TYR A 269 20.48 28.90 25.58
C TYR A 269 22.01 28.80 25.72
N THR A 270 22.46 27.61 26.10
CA THR A 270 23.87 27.26 26.29
C THR A 270 24.35 26.26 25.24
N ASP A 271 25.67 26.17 25.05
CA ASP A 271 26.28 25.15 24.16
C ASP A 271 25.90 23.72 24.57
N SER A 272 25.72 23.48 25.88
CA SER A 272 25.25 22.20 26.42
C SER A 272 23.80 21.91 26.02
N PHE A 273 22.91 22.91 26.12
CA PHE A 273 21.52 22.78 25.69
C PHE A 273 21.43 22.52 24.18
N ARG A 274 22.16 23.31 23.38
CA ARG A 274 22.24 23.10 21.92
C ARG A 274 22.73 21.70 21.56
N SER A 275 23.76 21.20 22.23
CA SER A 275 24.28 19.84 22.02
C SER A 275 23.25 18.77 22.37
N LYS A 276 22.45 18.99 23.44
CA LYS A 276 21.34 18.10 23.82
C LYS A 276 20.25 18.09 22.74
N VAL A 277 19.89 19.23 22.17
CA VAL A 277 18.91 19.29 21.07
C VAL A 277 19.42 18.55 19.83
N ILE A 278 20.66 18.81 19.40
CA ILE A 278 21.28 18.11 18.27
C ILE A 278 21.23 16.60 18.46
N TYR A 279 21.65 16.11 19.63
CA TYR A 279 21.62 14.67 19.93
C TYR A 279 20.22 14.05 19.82
N ASN A 280 19.17 14.76 20.29
CA ASN A 280 17.81 14.24 20.22
C ASN A 280 17.22 14.34 18.81
N VAL A 281 17.54 15.40 18.06
CA VAL A 281 17.18 15.52 16.64
C VAL A 281 17.82 14.40 15.83
N ASP A 282 19.10 14.08 16.06
CA ASP A 282 19.76 12.96 15.39
C ASP A 282 19.09 11.62 15.72
N ARG A 283 18.72 11.41 17.00
CA ARG A 283 18.02 10.18 17.44
C ARG A 283 16.59 10.07 16.92
N LEU A 284 15.92 11.20 16.69
CA LEU A 284 14.60 11.28 16.08
C LEU A 284 14.65 11.27 14.55
N GLY A 285 15.81 11.54 13.96
CA GLY A 285 16.03 11.63 12.52
C GLY A 285 16.09 10.27 11.82
N PRO A 286 16.46 10.25 10.52
CA PRO A 286 16.43 9.07 9.67
C PRO A 286 17.26 7.88 10.18
N GLY A 287 18.41 8.15 10.82
CA GLY A 287 19.28 7.11 11.41
C GLY A 287 18.84 6.59 12.78
N GLY A 288 17.70 7.06 13.29
CA GLY A 288 17.16 6.68 14.59
C GLY A 288 15.71 6.25 14.47
N LYS A 289 14.81 7.04 15.05
CA LYS A 289 13.37 6.72 15.10
C LYS A 289 12.59 7.17 13.88
N GLY A 290 13.18 8.05 13.06
CA GLY A 290 12.61 8.48 11.80
C GLY A 290 11.36 9.36 11.89
N TYR A 291 11.17 10.07 13.00
CA TYR A 291 10.10 11.05 13.20
C TYR A 291 10.45 12.43 12.60
N ILE A 292 11.74 12.72 12.39
CA ILE A 292 12.23 13.96 11.80
C ILE A 292 12.88 13.68 10.45
N GLU A 293 12.66 14.58 9.50
CA GLU A 293 13.36 14.64 8.22
C GLU A 293 14.34 15.82 8.22
N ARG A 294 15.44 15.68 7.46
CA ARG A 294 16.47 16.70 7.33
C ARG A 294 16.84 16.89 5.87
N GLU A 295 16.50 18.05 5.32
CA GLU A 295 16.80 18.40 3.94
C GLU A 295 18.06 19.28 3.89
N GLU A 296 19.01 18.95 3.02
CA GLU A 296 20.23 19.73 2.87
C GLU A 296 19.92 21.05 2.15
N HIS A 297 20.24 22.17 2.80
CA HIS A 297 20.08 23.51 2.22
C HIS A 297 21.37 24.32 2.41
N GLY A 298 22.24 24.24 1.40
CA GLY A 298 23.51 24.95 1.36
C GLY A 298 24.53 24.44 2.38
N LYS A 299 24.62 25.06 3.56
CA LYS A 299 25.52 24.64 4.67
C LYS A 299 24.75 24.21 5.92
N SER A 300 23.43 24.25 5.89
CA SER A 300 22.56 23.85 6.99
C SER A 300 21.62 22.74 6.54
N TYR A 301 20.97 22.12 7.52
CA TYR A 301 19.92 21.14 7.30
C TYR A 301 18.62 21.73 7.81
N ARG A 302 17.67 21.89 6.90
CA ARG A 302 16.29 22.24 7.24
C ARG A 302 15.68 21.07 8.00
N THR A 303 15.02 21.35 9.12
CA THR A 303 14.54 20.33 10.05
C THR A 303 13.04 20.42 10.18
N SER A 304 12.33 19.32 9.88
CA SER A 304 10.87 19.25 9.87
C SER A 304 10.35 17.89 10.36
N LEU A 305 9.07 17.80 10.70
CA LEU A 305 8.45 16.51 10.98
C LEU A 305 8.28 15.70 9.70
N SER A 306 8.79 14.47 9.73
CA SER A 306 8.39 13.44 8.78
C SER A 306 6.89 13.17 8.83
N ARG A 307 6.37 12.43 7.86
CA ARG A 307 4.94 12.04 7.88
C ARG A 307 4.56 11.27 9.14
N ILE A 308 5.40 10.35 9.62
CA ILE A 308 5.14 9.60 10.85
C ILE A 308 5.27 10.49 12.09
N GLY A 309 6.17 11.48 12.09
CA GLY A 309 6.29 12.51 13.13
C GLY A 309 5.03 13.36 13.26
N GLN A 310 4.46 13.80 12.13
CA GLN A 310 3.19 14.54 12.12
C GLN A 310 2.04 13.72 12.71
N LEU A 311 1.96 12.43 12.35
CA LEU A 311 0.95 11.53 12.91
C LEU A 311 1.16 11.30 14.41
N TRP A 312 2.42 11.14 14.85
CA TRP A 312 2.76 11.01 16.26
C TRP A 312 2.28 12.23 17.06
N VAL A 313 2.65 13.44 16.64
CA VAL A 313 2.22 14.68 17.31
C VAL A 313 0.69 14.77 17.38
N ARG A 314 0.00 14.51 16.26
CA ARG A 314 -1.48 14.56 16.23
C ARG A 314 -2.12 13.56 17.18
N ALA A 315 -1.54 12.38 17.34
CA ALA A 315 -2.07 11.35 18.23
C ALA A 315 -1.84 11.67 19.72
N HIS A 316 -0.79 12.41 20.06
CA HIS A 316 -0.41 12.73 21.44
C HIS A 316 -0.81 14.15 21.86
N ALA A 317 -1.27 15.00 20.93
CA ALA A 317 -1.73 16.36 21.22
C ALA A 317 -3.05 16.44 22.00
N ASP A 318 -3.87 15.38 22.02
CA ASP A 318 -5.16 15.35 22.74
C ASP A 318 -5.02 14.87 24.20
N GLU A 319 -3.90 14.26 24.60
CA GLU A 319 -3.69 13.83 26.00
C GLU A 319 -3.63 15.02 26.99
N ASP A 320 -3.35 16.23 26.50
CA ASP A 320 -3.36 17.47 27.29
C ASP A 320 -4.75 18.13 27.45
N ARG A 321 -5.79 17.65 26.75
CA ARG A 321 -7.15 18.23 26.83
C ARG A 321 -8.02 17.66 27.94
N ASP A 322 -7.77 16.43 28.40
CA ASP A 322 -8.63 15.72 29.36
C ASP A 322 -8.13 15.78 30.82
N VAL A 323 -7.15 16.64 31.14
CA VAL A 323 -6.66 16.86 32.52
C VAL A 323 -6.85 18.31 33.00
N ARG A 324 -7.97 18.95 32.63
CA ARG A 324 -8.39 20.23 33.24
C ARG A 324 -9.81 20.21 33.75
#